data_AF-A0AA40A408-F1
#
_entry.id   AF-A0AA40A408-F1
#
_cell.length_a   1.000
_cell.length_b   1.000
_cell.length_c   1.000
_cell.angle_alpha   90.00
_cell.angle_beta   90.00
_cell.angle_gamma   90.00
#
_symmetry.space_group_name_H-M   'P 1'
#
loop_
_entity.id
_entity.type
_entity.pdbx_description
1 polymer ?
#
loop_
_entity_poly.entity_id
_entity_poly.type
_entity_poly.pdbx_seq_one_letter_code
_entity_poly.pdbx_strand_id
1 'polypeptide(L)'
;MTAADLDVLLSMGFEQARAELAAKKTGNLQQALDWLEANQDKSLEELQAQNQASGEDDDDEMTGANIPSGETAKSLVCNECGKKFRNHDQATFHATKTFVLLSCHSLIQFL
;
A
#
# COMPACT_ATOMS: atom_id res chain seq x y z
N MET A 1 -10.12 3.58 12.88
CA MET A 1 -10.42 4.93 13.38
C MET A 1 -11.38 4.85 14.55
N THR A 2 -11.21 5.69 15.56
CA THR A 2 -12.14 5.77 16.68
C THR A 2 -13.21 6.82 16.37
N ALA A 3 -14.42 6.65 16.93
CA ALA A 3 -15.48 7.66 16.80
C ALA A 3 -15.05 9.05 17.30
N ALA A 4 -14.05 9.11 18.19
CA ALA A 4 -13.46 10.35 18.68
C ALA A 4 -12.68 11.11 17.59
N ASP A 5 -11.99 10.43 16.68
CA ASP A 5 -11.27 11.08 15.59
C ASP A 5 -12.25 11.79 14.63
N LEU A 6 -13.41 11.17 14.37
CA LEU A 6 -14.47 11.77 13.55
C LEU A 6 -15.11 12.99 14.24
N ASP A 7 -15.37 12.91 15.54
CA ASP A 7 -15.93 14.02 16.34
C ASP A 7 -15.01 15.24 16.35
N VAL A 8 -13.69 15.02 16.44
CA VAL A 8 -12.68 16.09 16.32
C VAL A 8 -12.76 16.75 14.95
N LEU A 9 -12.86 15.99 13.86
CA LEU A 9 -12.98 16.54 12.51
C LEU A 9 -14.26 17.37 12.34
N LEU A 10 -15.39 16.91 12.88
CA LEU A 10 -16.65 17.64 12.85
C LEU A 10 -16.56 18.94 13.67
N SER A 11 -15.92 18.90 14.85
CA SER A 11 -15.69 20.07 15.70
C SER A 11 -14.78 21.11 15.06
N MET A 12 -13.86 20.69 14.18
CA MET A 12 -13.01 21.59 13.38
C MET A 12 -13.77 22.26 12.22
N GLY A 13 -14.99 21.80 11.91
CA GLY A 13 -15.83 22.34 10.85
C GLY A 13 -15.69 21.61 9.50
N PHE A 14 -15.11 20.42 9.47
CA PHE A 14 -15.13 19.60 8.27
C PHE A 14 -16.53 19.05 8.01
N GLU A 15 -16.91 18.96 6.72
CA GLU A 15 -18.20 18.44 6.34
C GLU A 15 -18.30 16.94 6.66
N GLN A 16 -19.44 16.52 7.23
CA GLN A 16 -19.64 15.17 7.74
C GLN A 16 -19.36 14.09 6.68
N ALA A 17 -19.89 14.22 5.46
CA ALA A 17 -19.70 13.22 4.43
C ALA A 17 -18.22 13.05 4.04
N ARG A 18 -17.45 14.15 4.03
CA ARG A 18 -16.02 14.14 3.69
C ARG A 18 -15.16 13.63 4.86
N ALA A 19 -15.50 14.01 6.09
CA ALA A 19 -14.84 13.53 7.31
C ALA A 19 -15.04 12.02 7.51
N GLU A 20 -16.24 11.51 7.27
CA GLU A 20 -16.52 10.06 7.28
C GLU A 20 -15.73 9.32 6.21
N LEU A 21 -15.58 9.92 5.02
CA LEU A 21 -14.82 9.34 3.92
C LEU A 21 -13.33 9.26 4.25
N ALA A 22 -12.78 10.34 4.82
CA ALA A 22 -11.41 10.38 5.31
C ALA A 22 -11.18 9.34 6.42
N ALA A 23 -12.11 9.25 7.38
CA ALA A 23 -12.06 8.29 8.48
C ALA A 23 -12.14 6.83 8.01
N LYS A 24 -12.84 6.56 6.90
CA LYS A 24 -12.90 5.23 6.28
C LYS A 24 -11.64 4.90 5.48
N LYS A 25 -11.01 5.89 4.84
CA LYS A 25 -9.82 5.72 4.01
C LYS A 25 -8.52 5.67 4.82
N THR A 26 -8.53 6.16 6.05
CA THR A 26 -7.32 6.37 6.86
C THR A 26 -7.38 5.64 8.19
N GLY A 27 -6.22 5.44 8.82
CA GLY A 27 -6.09 4.65 10.05
C GLY A 27 -6.01 5.46 11.35
N ASN A 28 -5.59 6.73 11.29
CA ASN A 28 -5.42 7.62 12.45
C ASN A 28 -5.74 9.09 12.09
N LEU A 29 -6.05 9.94 13.09
CA LEU A 29 -6.46 11.34 12.89
C LEU A 29 -5.51 12.11 11.97
N GLN A 30 -4.20 11.95 12.16
CA GLN A 30 -3.20 12.67 11.37
C GLN A 30 -3.33 12.35 9.87
N GLN A 31 -3.46 11.07 9.51
CA GLN A 31 -3.66 10.67 8.13
C GLN A 31 -5.01 11.13 7.57
N ALA A 32 -6.07 11.19 8.40
CA ALA A 32 -7.35 11.74 7.98
C ALA A 32 -7.25 13.22 7.63
N LEU A 33 -6.51 13.99 8.43
CA LEU A 33 -6.24 15.41 8.17
C LEU A 33 -5.43 15.58 6.88
N ASP A 34 -4.32 14.84 6.72
CA ASP A 34 -3.50 14.88 5.51
C ASP A 34 -4.32 14.51 4.25
N TRP A 35 -5.22 13.52 4.38
CA TRP A 35 -6.13 13.13 3.29
C TRP A 35 -7.15 14.22 2.99
N LEU A 36 -7.75 14.84 4.01
CA LEU A 36 -8.70 15.94 3.82
C LEU A 36 -8.01 17.10 3.11
N GLU A 37 -6.81 17.50 3.54
CA GLU A 37 -6.00 18.56 2.94
C GLU A 37 -5.69 18.28 1.46
N ALA A 38 -5.22 17.07 1.14
CA ALA A 38 -4.89 16.68 -0.24
C ALA A 38 -6.12 16.52 -1.16
N ASN A 39 -7.32 16.48 -0.59
CA ASN A 39 -8.57 16.25 -1.32
C ASN A 39 -9.56 17.42 -1.20
N GLN A 40 -9.14 18.58 -0.66
CA GLN A 40 -10.04 19.73 -0.49
C GLN A 40 -10.56 20.29 -1.81
N ASP A 41 -9.75 20.24 -2.87
CA ASP A 41 -10.07 20.76 -4.21
C ASP A 41 -11.03 19.87 -5.01
N LYS A 42 -11.28 18.63 -4.54
CA LYS A 42 -12.12 17.65 -5.26
C LYS A 42 -13.55 17.70 -4.77
N SER A 43 -14.53 17.62 -5.67
CA SER A 43 -15.93 17.53 -5.26
C SER A 43 -16.23 16.25 -4.48
N LEU A 44 -17.26 16.27 -3.63
CA LEU A 44 -17.70 15.09 -2.87
C LEU A 44 -18.06 13.92 -3.80
N GLU A 45 -18.69 14.21 -4.93
CA GLU A 45 -19.03 13.24 -5.97
C GLU A 45 -17.79 12.56 -6.55
N GLU A 46 -16.72 13.31 -6.84
CA GLU A 46 -15.46 12.73 -7.31
C GLU A 46 -14.80 11.84 -6.26
N LEU A 47 -14.86 12.24 -4.99
CA LEU A 47 -14.28 11.47 -3.88
C LEU A 47 -15.06 10.18 -3.61
N GLN A 48 -16.38 10.22 -3.73
CA GLN A 48 -17.25 9.05 -3.61
C GLN A 48 -17.08 8.09 -4.80
N ALA A 49 -16.95 8.61 -6.02
CA ALA A 49 -16.66 7.80 -7.21
C ALA A 49 -15.31 7.07 -7.10
N GLN A 50 -14.27 7.77 -6.60
CA GLN A 50 -12.97 7.16 -6.29
C GLN A 50 -13.03 6.14 -5.15
N ASN A 51 -13.99 6.29 -4.22
CA ASN A 51 -14.22 5.33 -3.15
C ASN A 51 -14.84 4.03 -3.68
N GLN A 52 -15.85 4.12 -4.56
CA GLN A 52 -16.48 2.95 -5.19
C GLN A 52 -15.53 2.18 -6.10
N ALA A 53 -14.64 2.87 -6.83
CA ALA A 53 -13.60 2.22 -7.64
C ALA A 53 -12.51 1.52 -6.81
N SER A 54 -12.48 1.70 -5.49
CA SER A 54 -11.57 0.97 -4.57
C SER A 54 -12.29 -0.16 -3.81
N GLY A 55 -13.53 -0.48 -4.17
CA GLY A 55 -14.41 -1.40 -3.44
C GLY A 55 -14.50 -2.82 -3.98
N GLU A 56 -13.75 -3.18 -5.03
CA GLU A 56 -13.71 -4.53 -5.59
C GLU A 56 -12.25 -4.92 -5.82
N ASP A 57 -11.62 -5.52 -4.81
CA ASP A 57 -10.66 -6.63 -4.98
C ASP A 57 -10.41 -7.26 -3.60
N ASP A 58 -11.40 -8.00 -3.12
CA ASP A 58 -11.18 -9.08 -2.16
C ASP A 58 -11.46 -10.36 -2.93
N ASP A 59 -10.38 -10.95 -3.48
CA ASP A 59 -10.01 -12.38 -3.48
C ASP A 59 -9.34 -12.78 -4.81
N ASP A 60 -8.01 -12.60 -4.92
CA ASP A 60 -7.06 -13.68 -5.23
C ASP A 60 -5.60 -13.17 -5.16
N GLU A 61 -4.81 -13.77 -4.26
CA GLU A 61 -3.35 -13.88 -4.29
C GLU A 61 -2.48 -12.69 -4.79
N MET A 62 -1.75 -12.12 -3.82
CA MET A 62 -0.42 -11.48 -3.91
C MET A 62 -0.37 -9.93 -3.84
N THR A 63 0.35 -9.48 -2.79
CA THR A 63 1.03 -8.18 -2.60
C THR A 63 0.39 -7.12 -1.67
N GLY A 64 0.30 -7.47 -0.40
CA GLY A 64 1.21 -6.94 0.62
C GLY A 64 1.52 -5.43 0.66
N ALA A 65 1.06 -4.83 1.75
CA ALA A 65 1.74 -3.82 2.58
C ALA A 65 1.81 -2.36 2.07
N ASN A 66 1.06 -1.53 2.79
CA ASN A 66 1.44 -0.21 3.32
C ASN A 66 2.74 0.37 2.73
N ILE A 67 2.61 1.32 1.81
CA ILE A 67 3.75 2.12 1.34
C ILE A 67 3.89 3.30 2.30
N PRO A 68 4.96 3.43 3.11
CA PRO A 68 5.28 4.71 3.71
C PRO A 68 5.64 5.69 2.57
N SER A 69 4.84 6.75 2.46
CA SER A 69 5.03 7.85 1.51
C SER A 69 6.43 8.46 1.66
N GLY A 70 7.38 8.04 0.82
CA GLY A 70 8.72 8.62 0.83
C GLY A 70 9.77 7.85 0.03
N GLU A 71 9.58 6.55 -0.22
CA GLU A 71 10.57 5.76 -0.95
C GLU A 71 10.09 5.49 -2.38
N THR A 72 10.70 6.16 -3.36
CA THR A 72 10.52 5.86 -4.79
C THR A 72 10.72 4.36 -4.98
N ALA A 73 9.66 3.63 -5.35
CA ALA A 73 9.77 2.20 -5.64
C ALA A 73 10.66 2.02 -6.88
N LYS A 74 11.97 1.81 -6.66
CA LYS A 74 12.85 1.30 -7.71
C LYS A 74 12.43 -0.14 -7.92
N SER A 75 11.57 -0.39 -8.91
CA SER A 75 11.22 -1.76 -9.32
C SER A 75 12.48 -2.46 -9.81
N LEU A 76 13.06 -3.33 -8.99
CA LEU A 76 14.22 -4.15 -9.38
C LEU A 76 13.72 -5.45 -10.01
N VAL A 77 14.28 -5.86 -11.15
CA VAL A 77 13.87 -7.09 -11.85
C VAL A 77 15.04 -8.06 -11.92
N CYS A 78 14.84 -9.32 -11.53
CA CYS A 78 15.83 -10.38 -11.70
C CYS A 78 15.86 -10.83 -13.17
N ASN A 79 17.04 -10.81 -13.81
CA ASN A 79 17.21 -11.21 -15.21
C ASN A 79 17.15 -12.74 -15.42
N GLU A 80 17.28 -13.54 -14.36
CA GLU A 80 17.27 -15.00 -14.48
C GLU A 80 15.87 -15.61 -14.36
N CYS A 81 15.00 -15.03 -13.52
CA CYS A 81 13.64 -15.53 -13.30
C CYS A 81 12.53 -14.51 -13.63
N GLY A 82 12.88 -13.28 -14.00
CA GLY A 82 11.92 -12.22 -14.33
C GLY A 82 11.17 -11.64 -13.12
N LYS A 83 11.50 -12.05 -11.89
CA LYS A 83 10.77 -11.63 -10.69
C LYS A 83 11.06 -10.17 -10.36
N LYS A 84 9.99 -9.39 -10.13
CA LYS A 84 10.04 -7.98 -9.76
C LYS A 84 10.03 -7.84 -8.23
N PHE A 85 10.89 -6.97 -7.70
CA PHE A 85 11.01 -6.68 -6.29
C PHE A 85 10.71 -5.22 -6.03
N ARG A 86 10.05 -4.97 -4.91
CA ARG A 86 9.63 -3.63 -4.49
C ARG A 86 10.71 -2.88 -3.71
N ASN A 87 11.66 -3.61 -3.12
CA ASN A 87 12.76 -3.04 -2.35
C ASN A 87 14.05 -3.87 -2.49
N HIS A 88 15.17 -3.25 -2.11
CA HIS A 88 16.50 -3.84 -2.23
C HIS A 88 16.64 -5.10 -1.35
N ASP A 89 16.09 -5.11 -0.14
CA ASP A 89 16.16 -6.26 0.78
C ASP A 89 15.54 -7.54 0.19
N GLN A 90 14.38 -7.43 -0.45
CA GLN A 90 13.76 -8.59 -1.11
C GLN A 90 14.58 -9.07 -2.31
N ALA A 91 15.21 -8.15 -3.06
CA ALA A 91 16.09 -8.51 -4.17
C ALA A 91 17.36 -9.22 -3.68
N THR A 92 17.98 -8.75 -2.58
CA THR A 92 19.14 -9.40 -1.96
C THR A 92 18.77 -10.78 -1.41
N PHE A 93 17.64 -10.92 -0.71
CA PHE A 93 17.20 -12.21 -0.20
C PHE A 93 16.94 -13.22 -1.32
N HIS A 94 16.31 -12.78 -2.42
CA HIS A 94 16.10 -13.62 -3.59
C HIS A 94 17.42 -14.08 -4.22
N ALA A 95 18.39 -13.17 -4.35
CA ALA A 95 19.73 -13.49 -4.86
C ALA A 95 20.45 -14.54 -3.99
N THR A 96 20.44 -14.39 -2.67
CA THR A 96 21.07 -15.36 -1.76
C THR A 96 20.35 -16.70 -1.78
N LYS A 97 19.01 -16.71 -1.76
CA LYS A 97 18.22 -17.95 -1.75
C LYS A 97 18.33 -18.73 -3.06
N THR A 98 18.29 -18.04 -4.21
CA THR A 98 18.45 -18.69 -5.53
C THR A 98 19.88 -19.22 -5.71
N PHE A 99 20.89 -18.48 -5.22
CA PHE A 99 22.27 -18.91 -5.23
C PHE A 99 22.47 -20.21 -4.40
N VAL A 100 21.90 -20.27 -3.20
CA VAL A 100 21.97 -21.47 -2.33
C VAL A 100 21.24 -22.67 -2.98
N LEU A 101 20.13 -22.46 -3.68
CA LEU A 101 19.41 -23.53 -4.37
C LEU A 101 20.16 -24.05 -5.61
N LEU A 102 20.80 -23.18 -6.39
CA LEU A 102 21.61 -23.59 -7.55
C LEU A 102 22.88 -24.34 -7.11
N SER A 103 23.54 -23.90 -6.04
CA SER A 103 24.67 -24.62 -5.45
C SER A 103 24.27 -25.98 -4.88
N CYS A 104 23.03 -26.15 -4.39
CA CYS A 104 22.56 -27.42 -3.85
C CYS A 104 22.04 -28.37 -4.95
N HIS A 105 21.39 -27.85 -6.00
CA HIS A 105 20.91 -28.67 -7.12
C HIS A 105 22.07 -29.24 -7.95
N SER A 106 23.17 -28.48 -8.09
CA SER A 106 24.38 -28.98 -8.77
C SER A 106 25.14 -30.05 -7.97
N LEU A 107 24.87 -30.20 -6.66
CA LEU A 107 25.41 -31.28 -5.83
C LEU A 107 24.54 -32.55 -5.83
N ILE A 108 23.26 -32.46 -6.23
CA ILE A 108 22.31 -33.58 -6.18
C ILE A 108 22.13 -34.23 -7.57
N GLN A 109 22.41 -33.54 -8.67
CA GLN A 109 22.31 -34.12 -10.02
C GLN A 109 23.57 -34.90 -10.48
N PHE A 110 24.63 -34.95 -9.66
CA PHE A 110 25.87 -35.69 -9.94
C PHE A 110 26.23 -36.69 -8.82
N LEU A 111 25.22 -37.37 -8.26
CA LEU A 111 25.40 -38.69 -7.62
C LEU A 111 24.39 -39.68 -8.19
#